data_AF-A0A947UHG8-F1
#
_entry.id   AF-A0A947UHG8-F1
#
_cell.length_a   1.000
_cell.length_b   1.000
_cell.length_c   1.000
_cell.angle_alpha   90.00
_cell.angle_beta   90.00
_cell.angle_gamma   90.00
#
_symmetry.space_group_name_H-M   'P 1'
#
loop_
_entity.id
_entity.type
_entity.pdbx_description
1 polymer ?
#
loop_
_entity_poly.entity_id
_entity_poly.type
_entity_poly.pdbx_seq_one_letter_code
_entity_poly.pdbx_strand_id
1 'polypeptide(L)'
;ESRRDAELVMGLLPRAPFEKIVPAKAAELVKYFGNAFYALKVTFANQMHDVCAKLDVDYDAVKECAKAEPWIGTHHLEIFHKGYRGYGGKCLPKDTRSIIQLGESFDVDLSVLKAAEAYNNALQTSQGIDIQWEEGSPRKERQSDCHSREDGNPELSPKSDGFPPARE
;
A
#
# COMPACT_ATOMS: atom_id res chain seq x y z
N GLU A 1 3.91 -19.58 -27.98
CA GLU A 1 3.64 -20.38 -26.77
C GLU A 1 2.96 -19.54 -25.69
N SER A 2 3.65 -18.55 -25.11
CA SER A 2 3.11 -17.73 -23.99
C SER A 2 1.76 -17.05 -24.24
N ARG A 3 1.41 -16.74 -25.49
CA ARG A 3 0.10 -16.18 -25.83
C ARG A 3 -1.03 -17.21 -25.66
N ARG A 4 -0.79 -18.46 -26.07
CA ARG A 4 -1.76 -19.55 -25.92
C ARG A 4 -2.00 -19.83 -24.44
N ASP A 5 -0.94 -19.81 -23.63
CA ASP A 5 -1.05 -19.99 -22.19
C ASP A 5 -1.84 -18.83 -21.55
N ALA A 6 -1.60 -17.59 -21.99
CA ALA A 6 -2.39 -16.45 -21.56
C ALA A 6 -3.88 -16.61 -21.92
N GLU A 7 -4.21 -17.07 -23.13
CA GLU A 7 -5.59 -17.33 -23.56
C GLU A 7 -6.27 -18.40 -22.69
N LEU A 8 -5.54 -19.45 -22.31
CA LEU A 8 -6.03 -20.47 -21.37
C LEU A 8 -6.31 -19.88 -19.99
N VAL A 9 -5.37 -19.10 -19.44
CA VAL A 9 -5.54 -18.43 -18.14
C VAL A 9 -6.75 -17.49 -18.16
N MET A 10 -6.89 -16.69 -19.22
CA MET A 10 -8.05 -15.79 -19.37
C MET A 10 -9.37 -16.56 -19.44
N GLY A 11 -9.39 -17.77 -20.02
CA GLY A 11 -10.57 -18.64 -20.03
C GLY A 11 -10.95 -19.24 -18.67
N LEU A 12 -10.02 -19.27 -17.70
CA LEU A 12 -10.26 -19.77 -16.34
C LEU A 12 -10.72 -18.67 -15.39
N LEU A 13 -10.35 -17.42 -15.63
CA LEU A 13 -10.66 -16.29 -14.76
C LEU A 13 -12.11 -15.80 -14.99
N PRO A 14 -12.77 -15.23 -13.96
CA PRO A 14 -14.08 -14.62 -14.13
C PRO A 14 -13.99 -13.43 -15.09
N ARG A 15 -15.03 -13.24 -15.92
CA ARG A 15 -15.06 -12.16 -16.90
C ARG A 15 -15.01 -10.79 -16.22
N ALA A 16 -14.08 -9.96 -16.65
CA ALA A 16 -13.94 -8.58 -16.19
C ALA A 16 -14.55 -7.59 -17.23
N PRO A 17 -14.91 -6.37 -16.82
CA PRO A 17 -15.36 -5.33 -17.76
C PRO A 17 -14.31 -4.97 -18.83
N PHE A 18 -13.04 -5.26 -18.57
CA PHE A 18 -11.95 -5.07 -19.50
C PHE A 18 -10.90 -6.18 -19.36
N GLU A 19 -10.48 -6.74 -20.49
CA GLU A 19 -9.48 -7.79 -20.58
C GLU A 19 -8.59 -7.54 -21.80
N LYS A 20 -7.26 -7.69 -21.62
CA LYS A 20 -6.32 -7.53 -22.72
C LYS A 20 -5.04 -8.34 -22.47
N ILE A 21 -4.69 -9.18 -23.45
CA ILE A 21 -3.40 -9.88 -23.45
C ILE A 21 -2.32 -8.93 -23.97
N VAL A 22 -1.27 -8.73 -23.17
CA VAL A 22 -0.12 -7.88 -23.47
C VAL A 22 1.19 -8.61 -23.15
N PRO A 23 2.35 -8.17 -23.68
CA PRO A 23 3.65 -8.72 -23.28
C PRO A 23 3.90 -8.59 -21.77
N ALA A 24 4.70 -9.50 -21.20
CA ALA A 24 4.97 -9.54 -19.76
C ALA A 24 5.45 -8.19 -19.19
N LYS A 25 6.45 -7.55 -19.83
CA LYS A 25 6.95 -6.23 -19.42
C LYS A 25 5.86 -5.15 -19.40
N ALA A 26 4.91 -5.20 -20.32
CA ALA A 26 3.80 -4.24 -20.35
C ALA A 26 2.82 -4.51 -19.20
N ALA A 27 2.53 -5.78 -18.89
CA ALA A 27 1.69 -6.14 -17.74
C ALA A 27 2.32 -5.70 -16.40
N GLU A 28 3.63 -5.90 -16.25
CA GLU A 28 4.38 -5.42 -15.08
C GLU A 28 4.29 -3.90 -14.93
N LEU A 29 4.51 -3.14 -16.02
CA LEU A 29 4.42 -1.68 -15.99
C LEU A 29 3.01 -1.18 -15.72
N VAL A 30 1.95 -1.86 -16.18
CA VAL A 30 0.57 -1.49 -15.82
C VAL A 30 0.37 -1.50 -14.30
N LYS A 31 0.97 -2.46 -13.58
CA LYS A 31 0.91 -2.51 -12.12
C LYS A 31 1.61 -1.31 -11.46
N TYR A 32 2.84 -1.01 -11.90
CA TYR A 32 3.59 0.13 -11.39
C TYR A 32 2.89 1.46 -11.71
N PHE A 33 2.41 1.62 -12.93
CA PHE A 33 1.69 2.81 -13.39
C PHE A 33 0.50 3.13 -12.47
N GLY A 34 -0.36 2.14 -12.21
CA GLY A 34 -1.52 2.32 -11.34
C GLY A 34 -1.13 2.71 -9.91
N ASN A 35 -0.22 1.98 -9.29
CA ASN A 35 0.18 2.23 -7.90
C ASN A 35 0.93 3.55 -7.72
N ALA A 36 1.82 3.91 -8.65
CA ALA A 36 2.52 5.19 -8.64
C ALA A 36 1.54 6.36 -8.84
N PHE A 37 0.58 6.23 -9.74
CA PHE A 37 -0.46 7.23 -9.93
C PHE A 37 -1.35 7.39 -8.68
N TYR A 38 -1.71 6.28 -8.03
CA TYR A 38 -2.46 6.34 -6.77
C TYR A 38 -1.68 7.03 -5.65
N ALA A 39 -0.36 6.79 -5.54
CA ALA A 39 0.48 7.51 -4.59
C ALA A 39 0.45 9.02 -4.86
N LEU A 40 0.57 9.44 -6.13
CA LEU A 40 0.42 10.86 -6.52
C LEU A 40 -0.94 11.43 -6.11
N LYS A 41 -2.03 10.71 -6.38
CA LYS A 41 -3.39 11.17 -6.03
C LYS A 41 -3.53 11.40 -4.52
N VAL A 42 -3.06 10.47 -3.69
CA VAL A 42 -3.14 10.61 -2.23
C VAL A 42 -2.30 11.78 -1.73
N THR A 43 -1.08 11.94 -2.25
CA THR A 43 -0.21 13.07 -1.90
C THR A 43 -0.85 14.40 -2.29
N PHE A 44 -1.35 14.51 -3.52
CA PHE A 44 -2.05 15.70 -4.00
C PHE A 44 -3.28 16.02 -3.16
N ALA A 45 -4.12 15.03 -2.85
CA ALA A 45 -5.29 15.20 -2.00
C ALA A 45 -4.92 15.74 -0.61
N ASN A 46 -3.86 15.22 0.00
CA ASN A 46 -3.37 15.71 1.30
C ASN A 46 -2.91 17.17 1.24
N GLN A 47 -2.23 17.58 0.18
CA GLN A 47 -1.84 18.98 0.00
C GLN A 47 -3.07 19.88 -0.20
N MET A 48 -4.06 19.43 -0.97
CA MET A 48 -5.30 20.18 -1.16
C MET A 48 -6.12 20.30 0.13
N HIS A 49 -6.12 19.26 0.97
CA HIS A 49 -6.69 19.33 2.31
C HIS A 49 -6.00 20.42 3.16
N ASP A 50 -4.67 20.50 3.12
CA ASP A 50 -3.93 21.55 3.85
C ASP A 50 -4.29 22.96 3.33
N VAL A 51 -4.48 23.12 2.02
CA VAL A 51 -4.97 24.38 1.43
C VAL A 51 -6.38 24.71 1.93
N CYS A 52 -7.30 23.75 1.91
CA CYS A 52 -8.67 23.95 2.39
C CYS A 52 -8.68 24.34 3.88
N ALA A 53 -7.87 23.67 4.71
CA ALA A 53 -7.74 24.00 6.12
C ALA A 53 -7.20 25.42 6.37
N LYS A 54 -6.32 25.94 5.50
CA LYS A 54 -5.82 27.32 5.59
C LYS A 54 -6.81 28.37 5.09
N LEU A 55 -7.73 27.98 4.21
CA LEU A 55 -8.77 28.84 3.67
C LEU A 55 -10.09 28.78 4.44
N ASP A 56 -10.17 27.97 5.51
CA ASP A 56 -11.41 27.67 6.23
C ASP A 56 -12.51 27.12 5.32
N VAL A 57 -12.11 26.23 4.40
CA VAL A 57 -12.99 25.53 3.46
C VAL A 57 -13.10 24.07 3.86
N ASP A 58 -14.32 23.53 3.82
CA ASP A 58 -14.56 22.10 4.03
C ASP A 58 -14.01 21.28 2.87
N TYR A 59 -12.96 20.50 3.14
CA TYR A 59 -12.37 19.60 2.15
C TYR A 59 -13.33 18.50 1.71
N ASP A 60 -14.23 18.03 2.58
CA ASP A 60 -15.15 16.94 2.21
C ASP A 60 -16.14 17.39 1.15
N ALA A 61 -16.66 18.62 1.25
CA ALA A 61 -17.44 19.24 0.18
C ALA A 61 -16.65 19.36 -1.14
N VAL A 62 -15.39 19.80 -1.09
CA VAL A 62 -14.52 19.89 -2.28
C VAL A 62 -14.28 18.51 -2.89
N LYS A 63 -13.99 17.51 -2.06
CA LYS A 63 -13.77 16.12 -2.45
C LYS A 63 -15.02 15.54 -3.12
N GLU A 64 -16.21 15.78 -2.58
CA GLU A 64 -17.47 15.30 -3.18
C GLU A 64 -17.69 15.87 -4.57
N CYS A 65 -17.47 17.18 -4.77
CA CYS A 65 -17.53 17.79 -6.09
C CYS A 65 -16.46 17.22 -7.04
N ALA A 66 -15.22 17.04 -6.56
CA ALA A 66 -14.14 16.48 -7.36
C ALA A 66 -14.40 15.02 -7.78
N LYS A 67 -15.04 14.20 -6.91
CA LYS A 67 -15.39 12.81 -7.21
C LYS A 67 -16.43 12.67 -8.32
N ALA A 68 -17.31 13.66 -8.50
CA ALA A 68 -18.32 13.66 -9.57
C ALA A 68 -17.69 13.87 -10.96
N GLU A 69 -16.45 14.38 -10.99
CA GLU A 69 -15.68 14.63 -12.19
C GLU A 69 -15.10 13.28 -12.72
N PRO A 70 -15.51 12.82 -13.93
CA PRO A 70 -15.16 11.48 -14.40
C PRO A 70 -13.66 11.20 -14.59
N TRP A 71 -12.86 12.25 -14.76
CA TRP A 71 -11.45 12.21 -15.13
C TRP A 71 -10.58 12.19 -13.87
N ILE A 72 -11.04 12.80 -12.78
CA ILE A 72 -10.49 12.65 -11.42
C ILE A 72 -10.86 11.27 -10.88
N GLY A 73 -12.12 10.86 -11.01
CA GLY A 73 -12.66 9.62 -10.48
C GLY A 73 -12.78 9.58 -8.94
N THR A 74 -13.28 8.46 -8.42
CA THR A 74 -13.80 8.40 -7.04
C THR A 74 -12.82 7.91 -5.98
N HIS A 75 -11.69 7.31 -6.39
CA HIS A 75 -10.75 6.63 -5.50
C HIS A 75 -9.52 7.49 -5.14
N HIS A 76 -8.89 7.18 -4.00
CA HIS A 76 -7.62 7.76 -3.53
C HIS A 76 -7.64 9.28 -3.27
N LEU A 77 -8.78 9.80 -2.82
CA LEU A 77 -8.96 11.20 -2.38
C LEU A 77 -9.25 11.33 -0.88
N GLU A 78 -9.30 10.21 -0.16
CA GLU A 78 -9.50 10.20 1.29
C GLU A 78 -8.22 10.63 2.02
N ILE A 79 -8.37 11.51 3.00
CA ILE A 79 -7.25 12.10 3.73
C ILE A 79 -6.78 11.18 4.85
N PHE A 80 -7.74 10.59 5.58
CA PHE A 80 -7.46 9.68 6.68
C PHE A 80 -7.68 8.24 6.24
N HIS A 81 -6.62 7.44 6.29
CA HIS A 81 -6.69 6.00 6.06
C HIS A 81 -6.08 5.28 7.26
N LYS A 82 -6.85 4.39 7.91
CA LYS A 82 -6.41 3.67 9.14
C LYS A 82 -5.92 4.61 10.26
N GLY A 83 -6.53 5.80 10.36
CA GLY A 83 -6.25 6.76 11.42
C GLY A 83 -5.08 7.71 11.16
N TYR A 84 -4.51 7.74 9.96
CA TYR A 84 -3.41 8.65 9.62
C TYR A 84 -3.52 9.25 8.22
N ARG A 85 -2.77 10.32 7.99
CA ARG A 85 -2.64 11.03 6.70
C ARG A 85 -1.48 10.53 5.85
N GLY A 86 -1.66 10.57 4.53
CA GLY A 86 -0.71 10.05 3.55
C GLY A 86 -1.01 8.61 3.14
N TYR A 87 -0.35 8.13 2.09
CA TYR A 87 -0.49 6.74 1.63
C TYR A 87 0.44 5.83 2.43
N GLY A 88 0.00 4.60 2.70
CA GLY A 88 0.83 3.60 3.37
C GLY A 88 0.46 2.18 2.98
N GLY A 89 0.68 1.22 3.89
CA GLY A 89 0.52 -0.20 3.59
C GLY A 89 1.68 -0.77 2.78
N LYS A 90 1.51 -1.99 2.24
CA LYS A 90 2.62 -2.71 1.58
C LYS A 90 2.86 -2.27 0.12
N CYS A 91 1.80 -1.92 -0.59
CA CYS A 91 1.85 -1.82 -2.05
C CYS A 91 2.31 -0.45 -2.55
N LEU A 92 1.61 0.62 -2.18
CA LEU A 92 1.87 1.97 -2.71
C LEU A 92 3.29 2.45 -2.38
N PRO A 93 3.75 2.37 -1.11
CA PRO A 93 5.08 2.83 -0.77
C PRO A 93 6.16 2.02 -1.52
N LYS A 94 6.06 0.68 -1.51
CA LYS A 94 7.02 -0.22 -2.15
C LYS A 94 7.09 0.02 -3.67
N ASP A 95 5.95 -0.01 -4.34
CA ASP A 95 5.92 0.06 -5.80
C ASP A 95 6.31 1.46 -6.31
N THR A 96 6.00 2.53 -5.56
CA THR A 96 6.43 3.91 -5.88
C THR A 96 7.95 4.03 -5.80
N ARG A 97 8.55 3.51 -4.73
CA ARG A 97 10.01 3.55 -4.59
C ARG A 97 10.72 2.68 -5.63
N SER A 98 10.19 1.48 -5.87
CA SER A 98 10.75 0.56 -6.88
C SER A 98 10.73 1.17 -8.27
N ILE A 99 9.65 1.86 -8.68
CA ILE A 99 9.61 2.51 -10.01
C ILE A 99 10.54 3.72 -10.08
N ILE A 100 10.70 4.48 -8.99
CA ILE A 100 11.70 5.58 -8.91
C ILE A 100 13.10 5.03 -9.14
N GLN A 101 13.49 3.98 -8.40
CA GLN A 101 14.80 3.33 -8.53
C GLN A 101 15.01 2.72 -9.92
N LEU A 102 13.95 2.11 -10.48
CA LEU A 102 14.00 1.60 -11.84
C LEU A 102 14.26 2.73 -12.84
N GLY A 103 13.54 3.85 -12.73
CA GLY A 103 13.76 5.03 -13.57
C GLY A 103 15.20 5.54 -13.50
N GLU A 104 15.76 5.65 -12.30
CA GLU A 104 17.16 6.04 -12.09
C GLU A 104 18.16 5.09 -12.77
N SER A 105 17.92 3.77 -12.71
CA SER A 105 18.78 2.79 -13.40
C SER A 105 18.75 2.89 -14.92
N PHE A 106 17.73 3.55 -15.49
CA PHE A 106 17.56 3.81 -16.91
C PHE A 106 17.75 5.30 -17.29
N ASP A 107 18.29 6.13 -16.39
CA ASP A 107 18.49 7.56 -16.60
C ASP A 107 17.18 8.32 -16.94
N VAL A 108 16.06 7.87 -16.37
CA VAL A 108 14.74 8.51 -16.48
C VAL A 108 14.44 9.24 -15.18
N ASP A 109 14.32 10.57 -15.25
CA ASP A 109 13.96 11.36 -14.09
C ASP A 109 12.47 11.28 -13.76
N LEU A 110 12.16 10.72 -12.59
CA LEU A 110 10.82 10.65 -12.02
C LEU A 110 10.64 11.66 -10.89
N SER A 111 11.08 12.91 -11.10
CA SER A 111 11.06 14.00 -10.11
C SER A 111 9.71 14.25 -9.46
N VAL A 112 8.61 14.09 -10.20
CA VAL A 112 7.24 14.22 -9.65
C VAL A 112 6.96 13.14 -8.59
N LEU A 113 7.34 11.89 -8.86
CA LEU A 113 7.16 10.79 -7.90
C LEU A 113 8.11 10.93 -6.70
N LYS A 114 9.36 11.37 -6.94
CA LYS A 114 10.32 11.66 -5.86
C LYS A 114 9.78 12.73 -4.91
N ALA A 115 9.21 13.81 -5.45
CA ALA A 115 8.60 14.87 -4.65
C ALA A 115 7.40 14.34 -3.85
N ALA A 116 6.56 13.51 -4.46
CA ALA A 116 5.42 12.91 -3.79
C ALA A 116 5.82 11.94 -2.66
N GLU A 117 6.85 11.13 -2.87
CA GLU A 117 7.43 10.25 -1.85
C GLU A 117 8.02 11.05 -0.69
N ALA A 118 8.81 12.07 -0.98
CA ALA A 118 9.41 12.94 0.03
C ALA A 118 8.34 13.63 0.90
N TYR A 119 7.29 14.18 0.27
CA TYR A 119 6.17 14.78 0.99
C TYR A 119 5.45 13.74 1.87
N ASN A 120 5.15 12.55 1.34
CA ASN A 120 4.45 11.51 2.09
C ASN A 120 5.25 11.05 3.31
N ASN A 121 6.57 10.86 3.15
CA ASN A 121 7.45 10.47 4.25
C ASN A 121 7.48 11.56 5.34
N ALA A 122 7.64 12.83 4.95
CA ALA A 122 7.61 13.94 5.90
C ALA A 122 6.27 14.06 6.64
N LEU A 123 5.15 13.85 5.94
CA LEU A 123 3.81 13.85 6.51
C LEU A 123 3.61 12.70 7.51
N GLN A 124 4.15 11.52 7.26
CA GLN A 124 4.06 10.41 8.20
C GLN A 124 4.94 10.62 9.43
N THR A 125 6.18 11.09 9.24
CA THR A 125 7.09 11.40 10.34
C THR A 125 6.50 12.46 11.27
N SER A 126 5.83 13.49 10.73
CA SER A 126 5.18 14.52 11.57
C SER A 126 4.02 13.99 12.42
N GLN A 127 3.45 12.84 12.04
CA GLN A 127 2.41 12.13 12.79
C GLN A 127 2.98 11.05 13.72
N GLY A 128 4.31 10.95 13.86
CA GLY A 128 4.96 9.89 14.65
C GLY A 128 4.85 8.49 14.03
N ILE A 129 4.55 8.41 12.73
CA ILE A 129 4.45 7.16 12.01
C ILE A 129 5.80 6.89 11.38
N ASP A 130 6.50 5.93 11.96
CA ASP A 130 7.71 5.38 11.37
C ASP A 130 7.35 4.11 10.58
N ILE A 131 7.19 4.25 9.27
CA ILE A 131 7.12 3.07 8.41
C ILE A 131 8.55 2.57 8.27
N GLN A 132 8.98 1.72 9.20
CA GLN A 132 10.21 0.92 9.06
C GLN A 132 9.94 -0.16 8.00
N TRP A 133 10.69 -0.11 6.91
CA TRP A 133 10.40 -0.77 5.64
C TRP A 133 10.76 -2.24 5.56
N GLU A 134 11.21 -2.89 6.65
CA GLU A 134 11.62 -4.29 6.56
C GLU A 134 10.45 -5.28 6.53
N GLU A 135 9.29 -5.01 7.11
CA GLU A 135 8.17 -5.96 7.02
C GLU A 135 6.85 -5.19 7.08
N GLY A 136 6.25 -4.93 5.92
CA GLY A 136 5.11 -4.04 5.83
C GLY A 136 3.98 -4.35 6.83
N SER A 137 3.71 -3.40 7.71
CA SER A 137 2.51 -3.11 8.50
C SER A 137 2.97 -2.46 9.81
N PRO A 138 2.30 -1.42 10.34
CA PRO A 138 2.66 -0.88 11.64
C PRO A 138 2.57 -1.99 12.68
N ARG A 139 3.66 -2.30 13.40
CA ARG A 139 3.54 -3.07 14.64
C ARG A 139 2.84 -2.15 15.63
N LYS A 140 1.63 -2.53 16.07
CA LYS A 140 1.14 -2.02 17.36
C LYS A 140 2.16 -2.50 18.39
N GLU A 141 2.82 -1.58 19.08
CA GLU A 141 3.54 -1.93 20.30
C GLU A 141 2.54 -2.67 21.21
N ARG A 142 2.82 -3.94 21.49
CA ARG A 142 2.14 -4.61 22.59
C ARG A 142 2.64 -3.91 23.84
N GLN A 143 1.78 -3.08 24.42
CA GLN A 143 1.95 -2.56 25.76
C GLN A 143 2.25 -3.76 26.66
N SER A 144 3.49 -3.87 27.10
CA SER A 144 3.92 -4.90 28.02
C SER A 144 3.28 -4.60 29.36
N ASP A 145 2.10 -5.18 29.61
CA ASP A 145 1.54 -5.24 30.95
C ASP A 145 2.45 -6.14 31.79
N CYS A 146 3.33 -5.45 32.51
CA CYS A 146 4.07 -5.94 33.65
C CYS A 146 3.09 -6.35 34.75
N HIS A 147 2.71 -7.63 34.79
CA HIS A 147 2.16 -8.22 36.01
C HIS A 147 2.88 -9.53 36.30
N SER A 148 3.84 -9.38 37.19
CA SER A 148 4.50 -10.39 38.02
C SER A 148 3.58 -11.56 38.38
N ARG A 149 3.98 -12.78 38.05
CA ARG A 149 3.70 -13.96 38.87
C ARG A 149 4.92 -14.86 38.88
N GLU A 150 5.41 -15.04 40.09
CA GLU A 150 6.43 -15.98 40.51
C GLU A 150 6.00 -17.41 40.20
N ASP A 151 7.01 -18.27 40.01
CA ASP A 151 7.15 -19.60 40.63
C ASP A 151 7.52 -20.73 39.67
N GLY A 152 8.65 -21.35 39.99
CA GLY A 152 8.79 -22.81 39.94
C GLY A 152 9.16 -23.43 38.60
N ASN A 153 10.47 -23.56 38.36
CA ASN A 153 10.98 -24.67 37.57
C ASN A 153 10.86 -25.98 38.38
N PRO A 154 10.33 -27.06 37.78
CA PRO A 154 11.00 -28.34 37.96
C PRO A 154 11.25 -29.04 36.62
N GLU A 155 12.46 -29.56 36.50
CA GLU A 155 12.91 -30.48 35.46
C GLU A 155 11.97 -31.70 35.32
N LEU A 156 11.86 -32.27 34.10
CA LEU A 156 12.12 -33.71 33.82
C LEU A 156 11.66 -34.17 32.42
N SER A 157 12.66 -34.48 31.58
CA SER A 157 12.77 -35.62 30.63
C SER A 157 11.85 -35.75 29.38
N PRO A 158 12.36 -36.35 28.28
CA PRO A 158 11.68 -36.41 26.98
C PRO A 158 10.73 -37.61 26.91
N LYS A 159 9.55 -37.44 26.29
CA LYS A 159 8.71 -38.57 25.89
C LYS A 159 8.35 -38.49 24.41
N SER A 160 8.41 -39.67 23.82
CA SER A 160 8.30 -40.01 22.42
C SER A 160 6.85 -40.10 21.94
N ASP A 161 6.72 -40.12 20.62
CA ASP A 161 5.68 -40.76 19.80
C ASP A 161 4.26 -40.17 19.75
N GLY A 162 3.78 -40.02 18.51
CA GLY A 162 2.36 -40.17 18.20
C GLY A 162 1.73 -39.05 17.38
N PHE A 163 1.91 -39.09 16.05
CA PHE A 163 1.04 -38.39 15.10
C PHE A 163 -0.34 -39.10 15.07
N PRO A 164 -1.47 -38.41 15.28
CA PRO A 164 -2.78 -38.95 14.92
C PRO A 164 -3.19 -38.54 13.49
N PRO A 165 -3.83 -39.43 12.71
CA PRO A 165 -4.26 -39.11 11.35
C PRO A 165 -5.56 -38.30 11.34
N ALA A 166 -5.71 -37.55 10.24
CA ALA A 166 -6.90 -36.77 9.90
C ALA A 166 -8.17 -37.65 9.85
N ARG A 167 -9.29 -37.09 10.32
CA ARG A 167 -10.63 -37.62 10.08
C ARG A 167 -11.37 -36.71 9.08
N GLU A 168 -12.19 -37.39 8.28
CA GLU A 168 -13.04 -36.95 7.16
C GLU A 168 -13.92 -35.73 7.45
#